data_AF-A0A9Q7QXQ9-F1
#
_entry.id   AF-A0A9Q7QXQ9-F1
#
_cell.length_a   1.000
_cell.length_b   1.000
_cell.length_c   1.000
_cell.angle_alpha   90.00
_cell.angle_beta   90.00
_cell.angle_gamma   90.00
#
_symmetry.space_group_name_H-M   'P 1'
#
loop_
_entity.id
_entity.type
_entity.pdbx_description
1 polymer ?
#
loop_
_entity_poly.entity_id
_entity_poly.type
_entity_poly.pdbx_seq_one_letter_code
_entity_poly.pdbx_strand_id
1 'polypeptide(L)'
;MYRLGHMIDNQWVEHSYPPVFVVAPIGEGQRVVAGVPGSDPQVLLSLLGCLAEPLVLLFVLHTPRDESQAGRYWSPQLSREDVQDFIYDFKPLLCGDSRFDLWVHSPEQQATVVWDRHNLIYGYGPLEGYATALRALGFGHGEPQLPVPHTHHYHPQLDDLCRQLLTHFDWQHSPLRPEDEQ
;
A
#
# COMPACT_ATOMS: atom_id res chain seq x y z
N MET A 1 -2.25 6.59 -15.95
CA MET A 1 -2.33 5.16 -15.53
C MET A 1 -2.85 5.19 -14.10
N TYR A 2 -3.85 4.38 -13.81
CA TYR A 2 -4.42 4.25 -12.48
C TYR A 2 -4.51 2.78 -12.13
N ARG A 3 -4.42 2.45 -10.85
CA ARG A 3 -4.41 1.06 -10.39
C ARG A 3 -5.82 0.49 -10.23
N LEU A 4 -6.76 1.30 -9.75
CA LEU A 4 -8.13 0.88 -9.44
C LEU A 4 -9.15 1.62 -10.31
N GLY A 5 -9.99 0.87 -11.02
CA GLY A 5 -11.09 1.42 -11.81
C GLY A 5 -12.47 1.03 -11.29
N HIS A 6 -13.47 1.85 -11.59
CA HIS A 6 -14.89 1.52 -11.38
C HIS A 6 -15.73 1.80 -12.62
N MET A 7 -16.94 1.25 -12.68
CA MET A 7 -17.83 1.41 -13.83
C MET A 7 -18.74 2.63 -13.66
N ILE A 8 -18.66 3.58 -14.59
CA ILE A 8 -19.60 4.71 -14.74
C ILE A 8 -20.06 4.73 -16.19
N ASP A 9 -21.38 4.72 -16.43
CA ASP A 9 -21.97 4.79 -17.78
C ASP A 9 -21.33 3.82 -18.80
N ASN A 10 -21.11 2.56 -18.38
CA ASN A 10 -20.44 1.51 -19.14
C ASN A 10 -18.98 1.81 -19.54
N GLN A 11 -18.32 2.72 -18.85
CA GLN A 11 -16.90 3.02 -19.00
C GLN A 11 -16.15 2.75 -17.70
N TRP A 12 -14.99 2.11 -17.83
CA TRP A 12 -14.03 1.99 -16.73
C TRP A 12 -13.28 3.31 -16.59
N VAL A 13 -13.46 3.96 -15.45
CA VAL A 13 -12.75 5.19 -15.09
C VAL A 13 -12.01 5.00 -13.77
N GLU A 14 -11.02 5.84 -13.53
CA GLU A 14 -10.23 5.82 -12.29
C GLU A 14 -11.13 5.97 -11.06
N HIS A 15 -10.93 5.09 -10.08
CA HIS A 15 -11.51 5.28 -8.76
C HIS A 15 -10.51 5.97 -7.83
N SER A 16 -10.95 7.10 -7.26
CA SER A 16 -10.24 7.79 -6.19
C SER A 16 -11.14 7.85 -4.96
N TYR A 17 -10.61 7.42 -3.81
CA TYR A 17 -11.34 7.55 -2.54
C TYR A 17 -11.46 9.02 -2.13
N PRO A 18 -12.55 9.38 -1.41
CA PRO A 18 -12.55 10.60 -0.62
C PRO A 18 -11.52 10.50 0.53
N PRO A 19 -11.00 11.62 1.05
CA PRO A 19 -10.05 11.62 2.17
C PRO A 19 -10.79 11.32 3.48
N VAL A 20 -11.12 10.06 3.71
CA VAL A 20 -11.82 9.58 4.89
C VAL A 20 -11.08 8.43 5.54
N PHE A 21 -11.20 8.34 6.87
CA PHE A 21 -10.69 7.22 7.64
C PHE A 21 -11.58 6.85 8.82
N VAL A 22 -11.44 5.62 9.27
CA VAL A 22 -12.10 5.07 10.46
C VAL A 22 -11.11 4.25 11.28
N VAL A 23 -11.31 4.21 12.60
CA VAL A 23 -10.66 3.21 13.47
C VAL A 23 -11.66 2.07 13.63
N ALA A 24 -11.36 0.93 13.02
CA ALA A 24 -12.25 -0.23 12.98
C ALA A 24 -11.71 -1.37 13.86
N PRO A 25 -12.58 -2.16 14.50
CA PRO A 25 -12.18 -3.37 15.22
C PRO A 25 -11.62 -4.43 14.27
N ILE A 26 -10.65 -5.21 14.73
CA ILE A 26 -10.11 -6.39 14.04
C ILE A 26 -9.66 -7.43 15.05
N GLY A 27 -10.33 -8.59 15.08
CA GLY A 27 -10.11 -9.58 16.14
C GLY A 27 -10.33 -8.95 17.52
N GLU A 28 -9.32 -9.06 18.39
CA GLU A 28 -9.32 -8.44 19.72
C GLU A 28 -8.77 -6.99 19.74
N GLY A 29 -8.31 -6.48 18.59
CA GLY A 29 -7.67 -5.17 18.48
C GLY A 29 -8.43 -4.19 17.60
N GLN A 30 -7.73 -3.13 17.20
CA GLN A 30 -8.23 -2.10 16.30
C GLN A 30 -7.17 -1.76 15.26
N ARG A 31 -7.61 -1.23 14.11
CA ARG A 31 -6.75 -0.69 13.07
C ARG A 31 -7.33 0.59 12.50
N VAL A 32 -6.48 1.45 11.96
CA VAL A 32 -6.92 2.51 11.06
C VAL A 32 -7.22 1.91 9.69
N VAL A 33 -8.32 2.31 9.07
CA VAL A 33 -8.65 2.05 7.66
C VAL A 33 -8.86 3.39 6.98
N ALA A 34 -8.11 3.66 5.91
CA ALA A 34 -8.19 4.91 5.16
C ALA A 34 -8.19 4.64 3.65
N GLY A 35 -8.96 5.40 2.88
CA GLY A 35 -8.85 5.42 1.43
C GLY A 35 -7.68 6.30 0.98
N VAL A 36 -7.03 5.98 -0.13
CA VAL A 36 -5.92 6.80 -0.68
C VAL A 36 -6.43 7.60 -1.89
N PRO A 37 -6.69 8.92 -1.75
CA PRO A 37 -7.09 9.77 -2.86
C PRO A 37 -6.01 9.80 -3.95
N GLY A 38 -6.39 9.56 -5.20
CA GLY A 38 -5.50 9.60 -6.37
C GLY A 38 -4.28 8.69 -6.27
N SER A 39 -4.33 7.63 -5.45
CA SER A 39 -3.15 6.80 -5.14
C SER A 39 -1.95 7.59 -4.61
N ASP A 40 -2.15 8.73 -3.93
CA ASP A 40 -1.06 9.57 -3.46
C ASP A 40 -0.24 8.90 -2.34
N PRO A 41 1.05 8.60 -2.55
CA PRO A 41 1.90 7.97 -1.53
C PRO A 41 2.12 8.85 -0.30
N GLN A 42 1.82 10.16 -0.33
CA GLN A 42 1.92 11.02 0.85
C GLN A 42 1.05 10.55 2.01
N VAL A 43 -0.05 9.85 1.73
CA VAL A 43 -0.88 9.25 2.78
C VAL A 43 -0.07 8.18 3.52
N LEU A 44 0.55 7.24 2.80
CA LEU A 44 1.42 6.22 3.38
C LEU A 44 2.58 6.88 4.15
N LEU A 45 3.34 7.76 3.49
CA LEU A 45 4.51 8.43 4.08
C LEU A 45 4.19 9.15 5.39
N SER A 46 3.03 9.81 5.48
CA SER A 46 2.60 10.49 6.70
C SER A 46 2.37 9.52 7.86
N LEU A 47 1.87 8.31 7.60
CA LEU A 47 1.72 7.27 8.63
C LEU A 47 3.07 6.69 9.03
N LEU A 48 4.02 6.56 8.10
CA LEU A 48 5.39 6.09 8.40
C LEU A 48 6.15 7.04 9.33
N GLY A 49 5.79 8.33 9.33
CA GLY A 49 6.29 9.30 10.30
C GLY A 49 5.95 8.96 11.75
N CYS A 50 4.94 8.12 12.00
CA CYS A 50 4.58 7.65 13.33
C CYS A 50 5.33 6.37 13.77
N LEU A 51 6.04 5.71 12.85
CA LEU A 51 6.71 4.44 13.11
C LEU A 51 8.13 4.65 13.66
N ALA A 52 8.55 3.79 14.60
CA ALA A 52 9.95 3.71 15.03
C ALA A 52 10.79 2.97 13.99
N GLU A 53 12.04 3.42 13.83
CA GLU A 53 13.04 2.77 12.98
C GLU A 53 13.76 1.64 13.75
N PRO A 54 14.38 0.67 13.05
CA PRO A 54 14.39 0.49 11.60
C PRO A 54 13.04 0.00 11.06
N LEU A 55 12.82 0.21 9.77
CA LEU A 55 11.65 -0.25 9.04
C LEU A 55 12.00 -1.46 8.17
N VAL A 56 11.01 -2.30 7.88
CA VAL A 56 11.13 -3.41 6.93
C VAL A 56 10.00 -3.26 5.92
N LEU A 57 10.36 -3.22 4.63
CA LEU A 57 9.40 -3.29 3.55
C LEU A 57 9.08 -4.74 3.24
N LEU A 58 7.80 -5.01 3.06
CA LEU A 58 7.33 -6.24 2.44
C LEU A 58 6.54 -5.86 1.18
N PHE A 59 7.05 -6.29 0.04
CA PHE A 59 6.37 -6.19 -1.24
C PHE A 59 5.72 -7.53 -1.56
N VAL A 60 4.38 -7.56 -1.60
CA VAL A 60 3.61 -8.77 -1.86
C VAL A 60 3.19 -8.75 -3.33
N LEU A 61 3.89 -9.49 -4.18
CA LEU A 61 3.60 -9.57 -5.61
C LEU A 61 2.57 -10.67 -5.87
N HIS A 62 1.36 -10.28 -6.26
CA HIS A 62 0.23 -11.16 -6.50
C HIS A 62 0.15 -11.64 -7.95
N THR A 63 0.38 -10.75 -8.90
CA THR A 63 0.23 -11.04 -10.35
C THR A 63 1.49 -10.65 -11.11
N PRO A 64 2.52 -11.51 -11.15
CA PRO A 64 3.67 -11.28 -12.02
C PRO A 64 3.24 -11.26 -13.49
N ARG A 65 3.95 -10.48 -14.31
CA ARG A 65 3.69 -10.34 -15.76
C ARG A 65 4.88 -10.73 -16.64
N ASP A 66 5.94 -11.19 -16.00
CA ASP A 66 7.20 -11.62 -16.60
C ASP A 66 7.70 -12.87 -15.86
N GLU A 67 9.01 -13.12 -15.89
CA GLU A 67 9.63 -14.27 -15.20
C GLU A 67 9.75 -14.10 -13.68
N SER A 68 9.28 -12.98 -13.12
CA SER A 68 9.21 -12.80 -11.66
C SER A 68 8.26 -13.79 -11.00
N GLN A 69 8.55 -14.14 -9.75
CA GLN A 69 7.77 -15.09 -8.99
C GLN A 69 6.71 -14.36 -8.17
N ALA A 70 5.48 -14.85 -8.18
CA ALA A 70 4.52 -14.42 -7.17
C ALA A 70 5.08 -14.75 -5.77
N GLY A 71 4.91 -13.85 -4.80
CA GLY A 71 5.48 -14.06 -3.48
C GLY A 71 5.63 -12.81 -2.64
N ARG A 72 6.24 -13.03 -1.49
CA ARG A 72 6.53 -12.02 -0.46
C ARG A 72 8.02 -11.71 -0.53
N TYR A 73 8.34 -10.46 -0.78
CA TYR A 73 9.70 -9.95 -0.88
C TYR A 73 9.98 -9.04 0.31
N TRP A 74 10.85 -9.47 1.22
CA TRP A 74 11.21 -8.75 2.44
C TRP A 74 12.53 -8.00 2.26
N SER A 75 12.54 -6.70 2.52
CA SER A 75 13.76 -5.91 2.45
C SER A 75 14.67 -6.23 3.65
N PRO A 76 15.96 -5.83 3.59
CA PRO A 76 16.75 -5.58 4.80
C PRO A 76 16.07 -4.55 5.72
N GLN A 77 16.64 -4.33 6.90
CA GLN A 77 16.26 -3.21 7.76
C GLN A 77 16.68 -1.88 7.11
N LEU A 78 15.74 -0.94 7.03
CA LEU A 78 15.89 0.34 6.34
C LEU A 78 15.68 1.51 7.30
N SER A 79 16.29 2.65 7.01
CA SER A 79 15.87 3.91 7.60
C SER A 79 14.56 4.40 6.97
N ARG A 80 13.92 5.39 7.60
CA ARG A 80 12.75 6.08 7.06
C ARG A 80 13.11 6.83 5.78
N GLU A 81 14.32 7.37 5.69
CA GLU A 81 14.83 8.04 4.49
C GLU A 81 14.92 7.06 3.33
N ASP A 82 15.51 5.87 3.53
CA ASP A 82 15.59 4.84 2.48
C ASP A 82 14.20 4.40 1.99
N VAL A 83 13.24 4.24 2.91
CA VAL A 83 11.85 3.90 2.55
C VAL A 83 11.18 5.02 1.76
N GLN A 84 11.42 6.27 2.15
CA GLN A 84 10.88 7.44 1.47
C GLN A 84 11.45 7.55 0.04
N ASP A 85 12.75 7.39 -0.12
CA ASP A 85 13.42 7.42 -1.42
C ASP A 85 12.91 6.28 -2.32
N PHE A 86 12.79 5.07 -1.78
CA PHE A 86 12.18 3.94 -2.48
C PHE A 86 10.75 4.27 -2.98
N ILE A 87 9.92 4.86 -2.13
CA ILE A 87 8.54 5.23 -2.51
C ILE A 87 8.54 6.28 -3.62
N TYR A 88 9.47 7.23 -3.61
CA TYR A 88 9.58 8.25 -4.66
C TYR A 88 10.09 7.68 -5.98
N ASP A 89 11.14 6.85 -5.94
CA ASP A 89 11.74 6.23 -7.13
C ASP A 89 10.74 5.32 -7.85
N PHE A 90 9.97 4.53 -7.09
CA PHE A 90 8.98 3.60 -7.65
C PHE A 90 7.56 4.16 -7.69
N LYS A 91 7.37 5.47 -7.42
CA LYS A 91 6.05 6.13 -7.42
C LYS A 91 5.19 5.79 -8.65
N PRO A 92 5.70 5.82 -9.90
CA PRO A 92 4.86 5.50 -11.07
C PRO A 92 4.28 4.09 -11.03
N LEU A 93 5.02 3.11 -10.50
CA LEU A 93 4.54 1.74 -10.31
C LEU A 93 3.55 1.67 -9.14
N LEU A 94 3.95 2.20 -7.96
CA LEU A 94 3.17 2.16 -6.72
C LEU A 94 1.78 2.78 -6.87
N CYS A 95 1.68 3.88 -7.62
CA CYS A 95 0.41 4.57 -7.86
C CYS A 95 -0.37 4.01 -9.06
N GLY A 96 0.34 3.42 -10.01
CA GLY A 96 -0.21 3.06 -11.32
C GLY A 96 -0.74 1.64 -11.42
N ASP A 97 -0.27 0.71 -10.60
CA ASP A 97 -0.47 -0.73 -10.82
C ASP A 97 -1.03 -1.45 -9.57
N SER A 98 -1.92 -2.42 -9.80
CA SER A 98 -2.60 -3.17 -8.72
C SER A 98 -2.07 -4.60 -8.53
N ARG A 99 -0.95 -4.99 -9.16
CA ARG A 99 -0.44 -6.36 -9.05
C ARG A 99 0.16 -6.73 -7.69
N PHE A 100 0.28 -5.79 -6.76
CA PHE A 100 0.94 -5.97 -5.47
C PHE A 100 0.25 -5.21 -4.34
N ASP A 101 0.61 -5.59 -3.11
CA ASP A 101 0.47 -4.78 -1.91
C ASP A 101 1.86 -4.35 -1.40
N LEU A 102 1.93 -3.19 -0.75
CA LEU A 102 3.15 -2.69 -0.10
C LEU A 102 2.91 -2.56 1.40
N TRP A 103 3.75 -3.22 2.19
CA TRP A 103 3.67 -3.22 3.64
C TRP A 103 4.94 -2.57 4.20
N VAL A 104 4.79 -1.78 5.26
CA VAL A 104 5.91 -1.23 6.03
C VAL A 104 5.75 -1.62 7.48
N HIS A 105 6.72 -2.35 8.00
CA HIS A 105 6.70 -2.88 9.37
C HIS A 105 7.79 -2.23 10.22
N SER A 106 7.44 -1.86 11.44
CA SER A 106 8.37 -1.45 12.49
C SER A 106 8.51 -2.59 13.51
N PRO A 107 9.65 -3.30 13.54
CA PRO A 107 9.87 -4.38 14.50
C PRO A 107 9.88 -3.91 15.95
N GLU A 108 10.39 -2.71 16.23
CA GLU A 108 10.45 -2.18 17.61
C GLU A 108 9.06 -1.95 18.19
N GLN A 109 8.16 -1.35 17.41
CA GLN A 109 6.79 -1.06 17.85
C GLN A 109 5.81 -2.20 17.60
N GLN A 110 6.21 -3.26 16.89
CA GLN A 110 5.31 -4.29 16.36
C GLN A 110 4.13 -3.67 15.58
N ALA A 111 4.42 -2.61 14.83
CA ALA A 111 3.45 -1.82 14.09
C ALA A 111 3.61 -2.06 12.58
N THR A 112 2.52 -2.02 11.83
CA THR A 112 2.52 -2.27 10.38
C THR A 112 1.55 -1.33 9.68
N VAL A 113 1.97 -0.74 8.57
CA VAL A 113 1.10 -0.01 7.66
C VAL A 113 1.08 -0.76 6.33
N VAL A 114 -0.12 -1.11 5.86
CA VAL A 114 -0.33 -1.83 4.59
C VAL A 114 -1.02 -0.90 3.62
N TRP A 115 -0.48 -0.73 2.42
CA TRP A 115 -1.15 -0.12 1.27
C TRP A 115 -1.47 -1.22 0.27
N ASP A 116 -2.76 -1.59 0.18
CA ASP A 116 -3.20 -2.72 -0.64
C ASP A 116 -3.45 -2.31 -2.11
N ARG A 117 -3.66 -3.31 -2.96
CA ARG A 117 -4.01 -3.17 -4.38
C ARG A 117 -5.30 -2.39 -4.67
N HIS A 118 -6.14 -2.18 -3.66
CA HIS A 118 -7.39 -1.45 -3.75
C HIS A 118 -7.28 0.00 -3.31
N ASN A 119 -6.07 0.55 -3.16
CA ASN A 119 -5.87 1.90 -2.62
C ASN A 119 -6.43 2.10 -1.21
N LEU A 120 -6.49 1.04 -0.41
CA LEU A 120 -6.80 1.13 1.01
C LEU A 120 -5.50 1.05 1.81
N ILE A 121 -5.45 1.87 2.87
CA ILE A 121 -4.42 1.80 3.88
C ILE A 121 -4.99 1.17 5.15
N TYR A 122 -4.28 0.17 5.67
CA TYR A 122 -4.54 -0.45 6.96
C TYR A 122 -3.38 -0.18 7.91
N GLY A 123 -3.61 0.57 8.98
CA GLY A 123 -2.61 0.92 9.98
C GLY A 123 -2.82 0.15 11.29
N TYR A 124 -1.85 -0.68 11.66
CA TYR A 124 -1.76 -1.40 12.93
C TYR A 124 -0.63 -0.77 13.76
N GLY A 125 -0.87 -0.48 15.05
CA GLY A 125 0.11 0.16 15.94
C GLY A 125 -0.40 1.48 16.54
N PRO A 126 0.35 2.61 16.45
CA PRO A 126 0.01 3.87 17.13
C PRO A 126 -1.22 4.58 16.53
N LEU A 127 -2.42 4.06 16.81
CA LEU A 127 -3.69 4.51 16.19
C LEU A 127 -3.96 6.01 16.36
N GLU A 128 -3.68 6.58 17.53
CA GLU A 128 -3.85 8.02 17.77
C GLU A 128 -2.89 8.87 16.92
N GLY A 129 -1.66 8.39 16.75
CA GLY A 129 -0.65 9.01 15.88
C GLY A 129 -1.10 9.00 14.43
N TYR A 130 -1.52 7.84 13.92
CA TYR A 130 -2.06 7.70 12.56
C TYR A 130 -3.28 8.58 12.33
N ALA A 131 -4.25 8.59 13.25
CA ALA A 131 -5.44 9.42 13.14
C ALA A 131 -5.09 10.92 13.12
N THR A 132 -4.08 11.33 13.86
CA THR A 132 -3.59 12.72 13.89
C THR A 132 -2.89 13.09 12.59
N ALA A 133 -2.03 12.21 12.06
CA ALA A 133 -1.38 12.40 10.76
C ALA A 133 -2.40 12.51 9.62
N LEU A 134 -3.42 11.63 9.59
CA LEU A 134 -4.49 11.68 8.58
C LEU A 134 -5.32 12.97 8.67
N ARG A 135 -5.69 13.40 9.87
CA ARG A 135 -6.38 14.69 10.05
C ARG A 135 -5.53 15.88 9.57
N ALA A 136 -4.21 15.84 9.78
CA ALA A 136 -3.31 16.87 9.29
C ALA A 136 -3.25 16.92 7.74
N LEU A 137 -3.48 15.79 7.07
CA LEU A 137 -3.66 15.70 5.61
C LEU A 137 -5.08 16.11 5.14
N GLY A 138 -5.96 16.52 6.06
CA GLY A 138 -7.33 16.92 5.75
C GLY A 138 -8.35 15.78 5.72
N PHE A 139 -8.01 14.59 6.24
CA PHE A 139 -8.96 13.49 6.28
C PHE A 139 -10.05 13.71 7.35
N GLY A 140 -11.28 13.42 6.97
CA GLY A 140 -12.43 13.36 7.86
C GLY A 140 -12.68 11.96 8.41
N HIS A 141 -13.58 11.86 9.39
CA HIS A 141 -14.11 10.57 9.82
C HIS A 141 -15.04 10.01 8.74
N GLY A 142 -14.84 8.75 8.36
CA GLY A 142 -15.70 8.03 7.42
C GLY A 142 -15.08 6.71 7.00
N GLU A 143 -15.93 5.75 6.62
CA GLU A 143 -15.49 4.44 6.17
C GLU A 143 -15.26 4.44 4.66
N PRO A 144 -14.02 4.21 4.17
CA PRO A 144 -13.77 4.14 2.74
C PRO A 144 -14.52 2.95 2.14
N GLN A 145 -15.29 3.20 1.07
CA GLN A 145 -16.12 2.18 0.42
C GLN A 145 -15.48 1.76 -0.91
N LEU A 146 -15.10 0.48 -1.02
CA LEU A 146 -14.63 -0.08 -2.28
C LEU A 146 -15.78 -0.08 -3.31
N PRO A 147 -15.58 0.46 -4.52
CA PRO A 147 -16.62 0.43 -5.55
C PRO A 147 -16.95 -1.00 -5.96
N VAL A 148 -18.21 -1.24 -6.29
CA VAL A 148 -18.68 -2.50 -6.86
C VAL A 148 -19.58 -2.17 -8.06
N PRO A 149 -19.26 -2.64 -9.28
CA PRO A 149 -18.07 -3.41 -9.64
C PRO A 149 -16.79 -2.55 -9.68
N HIS A 150 -15.63 -3.20 -9.56
CA HIS A 150 -14.31 -2.60 -9.74
C HIS A 150 -13.39 -3.49 -10.59
N THR A 151 -12.28 -2.92 -11.04
CA THR A 151 -11.24 -3.64 -11.78
C THR A 151 -9.85 -3.22 -11.33
N HIS A 152 -8.92 -4.17 -11.31
CA HIS A 152 -7.50 -3.93 -11.11
C HIS A 152 -6.80 -3.77 -12.45
N HIS A 153 -6.00 -2.71 -12.59
CA HIS A 153 -5.21 -2.48 -13.78
C HIS A 153 -3.77 -2.91 -13.58
N TYR A 154 -3.27 -3.68 -14.55
CA TYR A 154 -1.87 -4.09 -14.65
C TYR A 154 -1.30 -3.54 -15.95
N HIS A 155 -0.38 -2.58 -15.88
CA HIS A 155 0.10 -1.84 -17.05
C HIS A 155 1.42 -2.44 -17.55
N PRO A 156 1.49 -2.94 -18.79
CA PRO A 156 2.73 -3.46 -19.37
C PRO A 156 3.87 -2.43 -19.38
N GLN A 157 3.53 -1.14 -19.48
CA GLN A 157 4.49 -0.04 -19.48
C GLN A 157 5.26 0.09 -18.15
N LEU A 158 4.78 -0.56 -17.09
CA LEU A 158 5.39 -0.54 -15.76
C LEU A 158 6.16 -1.83 -15.43
N ASP A 159 6.21 -2.81 -16.34
CA ASP A 159 6.88 -4.09 -16.10
C ASP A 159 8.39 -3.90 -15.84
N ASP A 160 9.06 -3.01 -16.58
CA ASP A 160 10.47 -2.67 -16.37
C ASP A 160 10.74 -2.08 -14.99
N LEU A 161 9.82 -1.22 -14.51
CA LEU A 161 9.93 -0.60 -13.20
C LEU A 161 9.71 -1.62 -12.07
N CYS A 162 8.81 -2.59 -12.29
CA CYS A 162 8.63 -3.72 -11.37
C CYS A 162 9.89 -4.59 -11.28
N ARG A 163 10.57 -4.86 -12.41
CA ARG A 163 11.84 -5.59 -12.41
C ARG A 163 12.92 -4.83 -11.64
N GLN A 164 13.03 -3.52 -11.86
CA GLN A 164 13.98 -2.68 -11.13
C GLN A 164 13.71 -2.71 -9.61
N LEU A 165 12.43 -2.63 -9.20
CA LEU A 165 12.03 -2.74 -7.79
C LEU A 165 12.50 -4.06 -7.18
N LEU A 166 12.25 -5.18 -7.86
CA LEU A 166 12.64 -6.51 -7.38
C LEU A 166 14.17 -6.74 -7.35
N THR A 167 14.95 -5.87 -7.98
CA THR A 167 16.43 -5.89 -7.91
C THR A 167 17.03 -4.77 -7.06
N HIS A 168 16.19 -3.88 -6.50
CA HIS A 168 16.65 -2.69 -5.79
C HIS A 168 17.28 -3.01 -4.42
N PHE A 169 16.78 -4.05 -3.75
CA PHE A 169 17.32 -4.55 -2.49
C PHE A 169 17.72 -6.03 -2.62
N ASP A 170 18.53 -6.51 -1.68
CA ASP A 170 18.71 -7.95 -1.43
C ASP A 170 17.46 -8.53 -0.75
N TRP A 171 16.37 -8.62 -1.52
CA TRP A 171 15.09 -9.12 -1.04
C TRP A 171 15.19 -10.58 -0.58
N GLN A 172 14.67 -10.88 0.59
CA GLN A 172 14.39 -12.27 0.98
C GLN A 172 13.01 -12.66 0.43
N HIS A 173 12.97 -13.70 -0.41
CA HIS A 173 11.73 -14.20 -1.01
C HIS A 173 11.14 -15.35 -0.21
N SER A 174 9.82 -15.33 -0.08
CA SER A 174 9.03 -16.50 0.34
C SER A 174 7.78 -16.62 -0.53
N PRO A 175 7.16 -17.81 -0.63
CA PRO A 175 5.86 -17.95 -1.29
C PRO A 175 4.78 -17.07 -0.67
N LEU A 176 3.72 -16.80 -1.45
CA LEU A 176 2.47 -16.24 -0.94
C LEU A 176 1.87 -17.17 0.12
N ARG A 177 1.15 -16.59 1.08
CA ARG A 177 0.36 -17.32 2.06
C ARG A 177 -1.10 -17.39 1.61
N PRO A 178 -1.91 -18.31 2.16
CA PRO A 178 -3.34 -18.38 1.85
C PRO A 178 -4.08 -17.04 2.03
N GLU A 179 -3.66 -16.22 2.99
CA GLU A 179 -4.27 -14.91 3.24
C GLU A 179 -3.86 -13.84 2.21
N ASP A 180 -2.84 -14.10 1.40
CA ASP A 180 -2.41 -13.23 0.31
C ASP A 180 -3.11 -13.60 -1.03
N GLU A 181 -3.75 -14.78 -1.11
CA GLU A 181 -4.44 -15.24 -2.32
C GLU A 181 -5.66 -14.34 -2.65
N GLN A 182 -5.94 -14.18 -3.95
CA GLN A 182 -6.87 -13.16 -4.46
C GLN A 182 -8.35 -13.53 -4.37
#